data_AF-B6YW97-F1
#
_entry.id   AF-B6YW97-F1
#
_cell.length_a   1.000
_cell.length_b   1.000
_cell.length_c   1.000
_cell.angle_alpha   90.00
_cell.angle_beta   90.00
_cell.angle_gamma   90.00
#
_symmetry.space_group_name_H-M   'P 1'
#
loop_
_entity.id
_entity.type
_entity.pdbx_description
1 polymer ?
#
loop_
_entity_poly.entity_id
_entity_poly.type
_entity_poly.pdbx_seq_one_letter_code
_entity_poly.pdbx_strand_id
1 'polypeptide(L)'
;MDGDSMLGLNPISIDKEKLSKKEIVQALRWAVIAELDAINFYEQFAELIDDEAVKHTFLDVANEEKEHVGEFLALLLKLDPELKEWMKRGFEEVEGETGIKVEL
;
A
#
# COMPACT_ATOMS: atom_id res chain seq x y z
N MET A 1 29.06 -17.66 -1.56
CA MET A 1 28.04 -17.21 -2.54
C MET A 1 26.93 -16.63 -1.72
N ASP A 2 26.87 -15.31 -1.73
CA ASP A 2 26.12 -14.49 -0.78
C ASP A 2 24.62 -14.58 -1.05
N GLY A 3 23.89 -15.10 -0.08
CA GLY A 3 22.43 -15.29 -0.12
C GLY A 3 21.67 -14.00 0.21
N ASP A 4 22.09 -12.87 -0.34
CA ASP A 4 21.49 -11.54 -0.08
C ASP A 4 20.81 -10.96 -1.33
N SER A 5 20.04 -11.78 -2.03
CA SER A 5 19.18 -11.32 -3.12
C SER A 5 17.80 -11.97 -2.99
N MET A 6 16.88 -11.30 -2.31
CA MET A 6 15.49 -11.75 -2.22
C MET A 6 14.47 -10.60 -2.20
N LEU A 7 14.68 -9.55 -2.99
CA LEU A 7 13.71 -8.44 -3.09
C LEU A 7 13.55 -7.88 -4.50
N GLY A 8 13.43 -8.78 -5.48
CA GLY A 8 13.08 -8.43 -6.86
C GLY A 8 12.31 -9.52 -7.62
N LEU A 9 11.90 -10.60 -6.95
CA LEU A 9 11.13 -11.68 -7.55
C LEU A 9 9.70 -11.66 -7.01
N ASN A 10 8.75 -11.90 -7.91
CA ASN A 10 7.34 -12.20 -7.62
C ASN A 10 7.24 -13.09 -6.35
N PRO A 11 6.36 -12.79 -5.37
CA PRO A 11 6.26 -13.49 -4.07
C PRO A 11 6.12 -15.02 -4.14
N ILE A 12 5.86 -15.57 -5.32
CA ILE A 12 5.76 -17.01 -5.60
C ILE A 12 7.08 -17.79 -5.40
N SER A 13 8.25 -17.14 -5.32
CA SER A 13 9.54 -17.85 -5.16
C SER A 13 10.14 -17.85 -3.74
N ILE A 14 9.32 -17.74 -2.69
CA ILE A 14 9.78 -17.86 -1.30
C ILE A 14 9.73 -19.34 -0.87
N ASP A 15 10.85 -20.06 -1.01
CA ASP A 15 11.06 -21.41 -0.44
C ASP A 15 11.24 -21.35 1.10
N LYS A 16 10.28 -20.76 1.82
CA LYS A 16 10.34 -20.56 3.27
C LYS A 16 8.98 -20.81 3.91
N GLU A 17 8.94 -21.61 4.97
CA GLU A 17 7.70 -21.92 5.70
C GLU A 17 7.13 -20.72 6.48
N LYS A 18 8.00 -19.83 6.99
CA LYS A 18 7.60 -18.68 7.82
C LYS A 18 8.49 -17.47 7.58
N LEU A 19 7.87 -16.29 7.55
CA LEU A 19 8.56 -15.01 7.47
C LEU A 19 9.13 -14.59 8.84
N SER A 20 10.29 -13.97 8.83
CA SER A 20 10.84 -13.22 9.96
C SER A 20 10.12 -11.89 10.14
N LYS A 21 10.31 -11.23 11.29
CA LYS A 21 9.74 -9.90 11.55
C LYS A 21 10.12 -8.87 10.47
N LYS A 22 11.37 -8.89 9.99
CA LYS A 22 11.85 -7.99 8.92
C LYS A 22 11.15 -8.28 7.59
N GLU A 23 10.94 -9.55 7.27
CA GLU A 23 10.23 -9.94 6.03
C GLU A 23 8.73 -9.65 6.13
N ILE A 24 8.11 -9.76 7.31
CA ILE A 24 6.69 -9.36 7.51
C ILE A 24 6.52 -7.85 7.26
N VAL A 25 7.40 -7.01 7.81
CA VAL A 25 7.37 -5.56 7.54
C VAL A 25 7.49 -5.27 6.04
N GLN A 26 8.36 -6.01 5.33
CA GLN A 26 8.50 -5.86 3.89
C GLN A 26 7.26 -6.33 3.13
N ALA A 27 6.66 -7.45 3.52
CA ALA A 27 5.42 -7.95 2.95
C ALA A 27 4.27 -6.93 3.11
N LEU A 28 4.19 -6.26 4.26
CA LEU A 28 3.20 -5.20 4.47
C LEU A 28 3.44 -3.98 3.58
N ARG A 29 4.69 -3.60 3.32
CA ARG A 29 5.00 -2.54 2.34
C ARG A 29 4.57 -2.94 0.93
N TRP A 30 4.82 -4.18 0.53
CA TRP A 30 4.35 -4.71 -0.75
C TRP A 30 2.83 -4.76 -0.84
N ALA A 31 2.15 -5.13 0.23
CA ALA A 31 0.69 -5.11 0.28
C ALA A 31 0.14 -3.70 0.06
N VAL A 32 0.65 -2.69 0.79
CA VAL A 32 0.25 -1.28 0.57
C VAL A 32 0.49 -0.83 -0.89
N ILE A 33 1.62 -1.23 -1.50
CA ILE A 33 1.91 -0.93 -2.91
C ILE A 33 0.88 -1.60 -3.83
N ALA A 34 0.55 -2.87 -3.59
CA ALA A 34 -0.39 -3.62 -4.40
C ALA A 34 -1.80 -3.00 -4.33
N GLU A 35 -2.26 -2.61 -3.15
CA GLU A 35 -3.59 -1.98 -3.02
C GLU A 35 -3.63 -0.60 -3.71
N LEU A 36 -2.57 0.21 -3.61
CA LEU A 36 -2.50 1.48 -4.35
C LEU A 36 -2.47 1.30 -5.87
N ASP A 37 -1.82 0.24 -6.36
CA ASP A 37 -1.84 -0.12 -7.78
C ASP A 37 -3.24 -0.59 -8.23
N ALA A 38 -3.91 -1.40 -7.40
CA ALA A 38 -5.27 -1.86 -7.64
C ALA A 38 -6.28 -0.70 -7.70
N ILE A 39 -6.18 0.28 -6.78
CA ILE A 39 -7.00 1.50 -6.80
C ILE A 39 -6.85 2.21 -8.15
N ASN A 40 -5.61 2.51 -8.57
CA ASN A 40 -5.35 3.18 -9.84
C ASN A 40 -5.88 2.37 -11.03
N PHE A 41 -5.66 1.06 -11.02
CA PHE A 41 -6.14 0.15 -12.05
C PHE A 41 -7.66 0.22 -12.18
N TYR A 42 -8.41 0.03 -11.08
CA TYR A 42 -9.87 -0.01 -11.12
C TYR A 42 -10.48 1.34 -11.48
N GLU A 43 -9.96 2.45 -10.95
CA GLU A 43 -10.45 3.80 -11.26
C GLU A 43 -10.22 4.15 -12.75
N GLN A 44 -9.05 3.84 -13.31
CA GLN A 44 -8.76 4.09 -14.74
C GLN A 44 -9.68 3.29 -15.67
N PHE A 45 -10.00 2.03 -15.32
CA PHE A 45 -10.96 1.26 -16.12
C PHE A 45 -12.38 1.79 -15.97
N ALA A 46 -12.78 2.19 -14.77
CA ALA A 46 -14.10 2.77 -14.53
C ALA A 46 -14.35 4.05 -15.36
N GLU A 47 -13.31 4.84 -15.64
CA GLU A 47 -13.39 6.02 -16.53
C GLU A 47 -13.68 5.65 -17.99
N LEU A 48 -13.31 4.44 -18.42
CA LEU A 48 -13.43 3.96 -19.80
C LEU A 48 -14.67 3.08 -20.04
N ILE A 49 -15.51 2.86 -19.02
CA ILE A 49 -16.68 1.98 -19.08
C ILE A 49 -17.97 2.82 -19.18
N ASP A 50 -18.73 2.63 -20.26
CA ASP A 50 -20.02 3.29 -20.48
C ASP A 50 -21.19 2.62 -19.72
N ASP A 51 -21.09 1.32 -19.43
CA ASP A 51 -22.13 0.60 -18.68
C ASP A 51 -22.05 0.97 -17.20
N GLU A 52 -23.04 1.73 -16.73
CA GLU A 52 -23.08 2.25 -15.36
C GLU A 52 -23.07 1.16 -14.28
N ALA A 53 -23.65 -0.02 -14.53
CA ALA A 53 -23.65 -1.11 -13.56
C ALA A 53 -22.26 -1.74 -13.47
N VAL A 54 -21.56 -1.90 -14.59
CA VAL A 54 -20.18 -2.40 -14.60
C VAL A 54 -19.24 -1.37 -13.97
N LYS A 55 -19.35 -0.10 -14.34
CA LYS A 55 -18.58 1.01 -13.77
C LYS A 55 -18.74 1.09 -12.26
N HIS A 56 -19.97 0.96 -11.76
CA HIS A 56 -20.25 0.97 -10.33
C HIS A 56 -19.45 -0.12 -9.59
N THR A 57 -19.44 -1.35 -10.10
CA THR A 57 -18.67 -2.45 -9.49
C THR A 57 -17.17 -2.13 -9.43
N PHE A 58 -16.58 -1.59 -10.50
CA PHE A 58 -15.16 -1.21 -10.49
C PHE A 58 -14.87 -0.14 -9.43
N LEU A 59 -15.72 0.87 -9.31
CA LEU A 59 -15.56 1.93 -8.32
C LEU A 59 -15.79 1.44 -6.88
N ASP A 60 -16.71 0.50 -6.69
CA ASP A 60 -16.99 -0.11 -5.39
C ASP A 60 -15.78 -0.92 -4.89
N VAL A 61 -15.25 -1.81 -5.75
CA VAL A 61 -14.01 -2.55 -5.46
C VAL A 61 -12.84 -1.59 -5.22
N ALA A 62 -12.68 -0.54 -6.02
CA ALA A 62 -11.64 0.47 -5.78
C ALA A 62 -11.75 1.15 -4.41
N ASN A 63 -12.96 1.27 -3.85
CA ASN A 63 -13.14 1.81 -2.51
C ASN A 63 -12.79 0.79 -1.42
N GLU A 64 -13.11 -0.50 -1.61
CA GLU A 64 -12.66 -1.57 -0.72
C GLU A 64 -11.12 -1.61 -0.63
N GLU A 65 -10.42 -1.46 -1.76
CA GLU A 65 -8.93 -1.45 -1.74
C GLU A 65 -8.37 -0.23 -0.99
N LYS A 66 -9.07 0.91 -0.95
CA LYS A 66 -8.68 2.07 -0.12
C LYS A 66 -8.77 1.73 1.38
N GLU A 67 -9.75 0.95 1.78
CA GLU A 67 -9.85 0.45 3.15
C GLU A 67 -8.68 -0.51 3.45
N HIS A 68 -8.36 -1.42 2.52
CA HIS A 68 -7.23 -2.35 2.66
C HIS A 68 -5.87 -1.63 2.75
N VAL A 69 -5.65 -0.53 2.02
CA VAL A 69 -4.48 0.35 2.23
C VAL A 69 -4.38 0.76 3.70
N GLY A 70 -5.49 1.18 4.30
CA GLY A 70 -5.57 1.56 5.71
C GLY A 70 -5.22 0.41 6.64
N GLU A 71 -5.76 -0.78 6.41
CA GLU A 71 -5.49 -1.98 7.22
C GLU A 71 -4.00 -2.36 7.24
N PHE A 72 -3.40 -2.48 6.05
CA PHE A 72 -1.99 -2.87 5.94
C PHE A 72 -1.06 -1.77 6.45
N LEU A 73 -1.37 -0.50 6.18
CA LEU A 73 -0.58 0.62 6.67
C LEU A 73 -0.62 0.70 8.21
N ALA A 74 -1.77 0.45 8.83
CA ALA A 74 -1.89 0.44 10.29
C ALA A 74 -0.99 -0.63 10.93
N LEU A 75 -0.97 -1.85 10.37
CA LEU A 75 -0.08 -2.92 10.82
C LEU A 75 1.39 -2.60 10.55
N LEU A 76 1.70 -2.02 9.39
CA LEU A 76 3.05 -1.61 9.02
C LEU A 76 3.61 -0.60 10.04
N LEU A 77 2.87 0.47 10.34
CA LEU A 77 3.28 1.48 11.31
C LEU A 77 3.36 0.95 12.74
N LYS A 78 2.57 -0.09 13.07
CA LYS A 78 2.67 -0.77 14.37
C LYS A 78 3.98 -1.55 14.50
N LEU A 79 4.44 -2.18 13.42
CA LEU A 79 5.62 -3.05 13.43
C LEU A 79 6.92 -2.30 13.10
N ASP A 80 6.82 -1.15 12.44
CA ASP A 80 7.91 -0.24 12.06
C ASP A 80 7.70 1.17 12.65
N PRO A 81 8.05 1.39 13.93
CA PRO A 81 7.85 2.68 14.58
C PRO A 81 8.76 3.78 14.03
N GLU A 82 9.89 3.44 13.40
CA GLU A 82 10.76 4.43 12.75
C GLU A 82 10.05 5.03 11.53
N LEU A 83 9.48 4.19 10.67
CA LEU A 83 8.65 4.65 9.55
C LEU A 83 7.51 5.55 10.03
N LYS A 84 6.86 5.22 11.14
CA LYS A 84 5.79 6.04 11.72
C LYS A 84 6.26 7.46 12.04
N GLU A 85 7.44 7.62 12.66
CA GLU A 85 7.97 8.94 12.98
C GLU A 85 8.38 9.72 11.73
N TRP A 86 8.97 9.07 10.73
CA TRP A 86 9.26 9.71 9.45
C TRP A 86 8.00 10.13 8.68
N MET A 87 6.95 9.30 8.69
CA MET A 87 5.67 9.65 8.08
C MET A 87 5.05 10.88 8.74
N LYS A 88 5.04 10.97 10.07
CA LYS A 88 4.55 12.19 10.75
C LYS A 88 5.30 13.44 10.30
N ARG A 89 6.63 13.38 10.21
CA ARG A 89 7.44 14.49 9.71
C ARG A 89 7.10 14.87 8.28
N GLY A 90 6.84 13.89 7.41
CA GLY A 90 6.39 14.15 6.05
C GLY A 90 5.06 14.93 6.00
N PHE A 91 4.13 14.64 6.91
CA PHE A 91 2.87 15.41 7.02
C PHE A 91 3.15 16.85 7.50
N GLU A 92 4.01 17.01 8.51
CA GLU A 92 4.45 18.33 8.99
C GLU A 92 5.19 19.13 7.91
N GLU A 93 5.99 18.46 7.08
CA GLU A 93 6.75 19.07 5.97
C GLU A 93 5.82 19.56 4.87
N VAL A 94 4.81 18.79 4.46
CA VAL A 94 3.78 19.25 3.50
C VAL A 94 3.02 20.45 4.04
N GLU A 95 2.63 20.45 5.32
CA GLU A 95 1.97 21.60 5.95
C GLU A 95 2.91 22.82 5.94
N GLY A 96 4.18 22.64 6.29
CA GLY A 96 5.18 23.72 6.34
C GLY A 96 5.51 24.31 4.96
N GLU A 97 5.61 23.49 3.92
CA GLU A 97 5.98 23.91 2.57
C GLU A 97 4.82 24.46 1.76
N THR A 98 3.62 23.89 1.94
CA THR A 98 2.46 24.16 1.07
C THR A 98 1.31 24.85 1.79
N GLY A 99 1.27 24.81 3.13
CA GLY A 99 0.13 25.23 3.94
C GLY A 99 -1.04 24.24 3.94
N ILE A 100 -0.92 23.09 3.26
CA ILE A 100 -1.97 22.07 3.22
C ILE A 100 -1.86 21.21 4.48
N LYS A 101 -2.92 21.23 5.30
CA LYS A 101 -3.04 20.38 6.47
C LYS A 101 -3.81 19.11 6.13
N VAL A 102 -3.23 17.95 6.44
CA VAL A 102 -3.87 16.64 6.24
C VAL A 102 -4.16 16.01 7.59
N GLU A 103 -5.39 15.55 7.78
CA GLU A 103 -5.84 14.79 8.95
C GLU A 103 -6.25 13.38 8.48
N LEU A 104 -5.86 12.37 9.24
CA LEU A 104 -6.16 10.95 9.04
C LEU A 104 -7.03 10.44 10.18
#